data_AF-A0A238XP39-F1
#
_entry.id   AF-A0A238XP39-F1
#
_cell.length_a   1.000
_cell.length_b   1.000
_cell.length_c   1.000
_cell.angle_alpha   90.00
_cell.angle_beta   90.00
_cell.angle_gamma   90.00
#
_symmetry.space_group_name_H-M   'P 1'
#
loop_
_entity.id
_entity.type
_entity.pdbx_description
1 polymer ?
#
loop_
_entity_poly.entity_id
_entity_poly.type
_entity_poly.pdbx_seq_one_letter_code
_entity_poly.pdbx_strand_id
1 'polypeptide(L)'
;MANQLRGNDLRQLGFPEGRAIGLALAQLQRKHLKKMSQTDQLALLQSLLADPSNFLTHLDWSHTAAALLPPPSRHIALAERKPYAVFGPEYIDQGAIHQMETAMKLPVTVAGALMPDAHHGYGLPIGGVLATDNAVIPYAVGVDIGCRMALSVFALPPKHLEQRIAELRKLLLDNTRFGNRQGFQRGQKLDHAVLERAEFQDIGFLRNKQVTAAEQIGTSGSGNHFVEWGIVDILDPQNELGVPVGQYVGLLSHSGSRGLGASVANHYTKLAKDVCQLPAEAQHLAWLSLESEAGQEYWAAMNLAGDYASACHHQIHQRLAKALGERPLAKVENHHNFAWKERLADGREVVVHRKGATPAGAGILGIIPGSMTAPGFIVRGRGEATSLASASHGAGRAMSRTRAKQELGEAEVRRYLQEHRIELIGGGVDEAPQAYKDIHAVMQSQTNLVDVLGTFTPRIVRMDGA
;
A
#
# COMPACT_ATOMS: atom_id res chain seq x y z
N MET A 1 -61.99 27.34 -0.89
CA MET A 1 -60.53 27.53 -0.70
C MET A 1 -59.83 26.43 -1.47
N ALA A 2 -59.01 26.76 -2.47
CA ALA A 2 -58.31 25.75 -3.26
C ALA A 2 -57.42 24.90 -2.35
N ASN A 3 -57.52 23.58 -2.47
CA ASN A 3 -56.80 22.64 -1.62
C ASN A 3 -55.29 22.81 -1.92
N GLN A 4 -54.53 23.29 -0.94
CA GLN A 4 -53.10 23.53 -1.10
C GLN A 4 -52.38 22.19 -1.25
N LEU A 5 -51.60 22.02 -2.32
CA LEU A 5 -50.78 20.82 -2.54
C LEU A 5 -49.80 20.61 -1.37
N ARG A 6 -49.71 19.36 -0.91
CA ARG A 6 -48.87 18.91 0.19
C ARG A 6 -47.84 17.89 -0.31
N GLY A 7 -46.85 17.58 0.52
CA GLY A 7 -45.79 16.62 0.17
C GLY A 7 -46.32 15.24 -0.25
N ASN A 8 -47.44 14.78 0.32
CA ASN A 8 -48.06 13.50 -0.07
C ASN A 8 -48.57 13.52 -1.52
N ASP A 9 -49.07 14.66 -2.01
CA ASP A 9 -49.56 14.80 -3.38
C ASP A 9 -48.39 14.71 -4.37
N LEU A 10 -47.25 15.33 -4.05
CA LEU A 10 -46.04 15.27 -4.87
C LEU A 10 -45.40 13.87 -4.87
N ARG A 11 -45.47 13.13 -3.75
CA ARG A 11 -45.07 11.71 -3.72
C ARG A 11 -45.94 10.86 -4.62
N GLN A 12 -47.26 11.08 -4.62
CA GLN A 12 -48.18 10.36 -5.51
C GLN A 12 -47.93 10.67 -7.00
N LEU A 13 -47.43 11.87 -7.31
CA LEU A 13 -46.99 12.23 -8.67
C LEU A 13 -45.66 11.58 -9.08
N GLY A 14 -44.89 11.01 -8.15
CA GLY A 14 -43.60 10.38 -8.44
C GLY A 14 -42.36 11.25 -8.14
N PHE A 15 -42.48 12.33 -7.35
CA PHE A 15 -41.29 13.04 -6.86
C PHE A 15 -40.46 12.15 -5.92
N PRO A 16 -39.11 12.14 -6.04
CA PRO A 16 -38.26 11.44 -5.10
C PRO A 16 -38.32 12.10 -3.72
N GLU A 17 -38.29 11.30 -2.67
CA GLU A 17 -38.30 11.81 -1.30
C GLU A 17 -37.08 12.70 -1.02
N GLY A 18 -37.28 13.78 -0.26
CA GLY A 18 -36.22 14.69 0.14
C GLY A 18 -36.25 16.04 -0.60
N ARG A 19 -35.08 16.49 -1.09
CA ARG A 19 -34.83 17.87 -1.51
C ARG A 19 -35.78 18.37 -2.62
N ALA A 20 -36.12 17.51 -3.58
CA ALA A 20 -36.97 17.87 -4.72
C ALA A 20 -38.39 18.30 -4.29
N ILE A 21 -39.01 17.55 -3.36
CA ILE A 21 -40.35 17.87 -2.83
C ILE A 21 -40.33 19.21 -2.08
N GLY A 22 -39.33 19.44 -1.23
CA GLY A 22 -39.21 20.68 -0.46
C GLY A 22 -39.09 21.91 -1.37
N LEU A 23 -38.27 21.81 -2.42
CA LEU A 23 -38.10 22.88 -3.41
C LEU A 23 -39.39 23.12 -4.20
N ALA A 24 -40.06 22.06 -4.67
CA ALA A 24 -41.30 22.19 -5.43
C ALA A 24 -42.43 22.86 -4.60
N LEU A 25 -42.61 22.44 -3.35
CA LEU A 25 -43.60 23.05 -2.45
C LEU A 25 -43.29 24.53 -2.17
N ALA A 26 -42.01 24.88 -1.99
CA ALA A 26 -41.60 26.26 -1.80
C ALA A 26 -41.92 27.14 -3.03
N GLN A 27 -41.72 26.62 -4.25
CA GLN A 27 -42.05 27.36 -5.46
C GLN A 27 -43.55 27.58 -5.65
N LEU A 28 -44.37 26.57 -5.33
CA LEU A 28 -45.83 26.69 -5.35
C LEU A 28 -46.36 27.75 -4.36
N GLN A 29 -45.54 28.23 -3.42
CA GLN A 29 -45.92 29.33 -2.54
C GLN A 29 -45.77 30.73 -3.16
N ARG A 30 -45.17 30.86 -4.36
CA ARG A 30 -45.01 32.16 -5.03
C ARG A 30 -46.36 32.75 -5.47
N LYS A 31 -46.49 34.08 -5.43
CA LYS A 31 -47.77 34.78 -5.64
C LYS A 31 -48.45 34.47 -6.97
N HIS A 32 -47.69 34.30 -8.06
CA HIS A 32 -48.25 33.97 -9.38
C HIS A 32 -48.65 32.50 -9.50
N LEU A 33 -47.88 31.58 -8.90
CA LEU A 33 -48.18 30.15 -8.90
C LEU A 33 -49.34 29.78 -7.95
N LYS A 34 -49.48 30.49 -6.81
CA LYS A 34 -50.63 30.35 -5.89
C LYS A 34 -51.98 30.70 -6.52
N LYS A 35 -51.99 31.54 -7.57
CA LYS A 35 -53.20 31.94 -8.28
C LYS A 35 -53.64 30.93 -9.34
N MET A 36 -52.77 29.98 -9.70
CA MET A 36 -53.11 28.91 -10.64
C MET A 36 -54.11 27.93 -10.02
N SER A 37 -54.93 27.30 -10.84
CA SER A 37 -55.80 26.23 -10.35
C SER A 37 -54.96 25.04 -9.88
N GLN A 38 -55.51 24.22 -8.99
CA GLN A 38 -54.81 23.02 -8.52
C GLN A 38 -54.50 22.06 -9.69
N THR A 39 -55.40 21.97 -10.68
CA THR A 39 -55.21 21.18 -11.90
C THR A 39 -54.01 21.67 -12.71
N ASP A 40 -53.86 22.99 -12.87
CA ASP A 40 -52.73 23.56 -13.62
C ASP A 40 -51.39 23.39 -12.87
N GLN A 41 -51.42 23.48 -11.53
CA GLN A 41 -50.23 23.21 -10.70
C GLN A 41 -49.78 21.76 -10.82
N LEU A 42 -50.73 20.80 -10.82
CA LEU A 42 -50.43 19.38 -11.01
C LEU A 42 -49.89 19.10 -12.42
N ALA A 43 -50.49 19.67 -13.46
CA ALA A 43 -50.01 19.52 -14.84
C ALA A 43 -48.58 20.06 -15.02
N LEU A 44 -48.28 21.21 -14.41
CA LEU A 44 -46.94 21.79 -14.39
C LEU A 44 -45.93 20.88 -13.69
N LEU A 45 -46.26 20.35 -12.51
CA LEU A 45 -45.41 19.41 -11.77
C LEU A 45 -45.18 18.10 -12.55
N GLN A 46 -46.20 17.59 -13.25
CA GLN A 46 -46.08 16.42 -14.11
C GLN A 46 -45.15 16.69 -15.31
N SER A 47 -45.28 17.86 -15.95
CA SER A 47 -44.38 18.25 -17.04
C SER A 47 -42.93 18.39 -16.57
N LEU A 48 -42.72 18.90 -15.36
CA LEU A 48 -41.41 19.03 -14.73
C LEU A 48 -40.78 17.67 -14.39
N LEU A 49 -41.58 16.70 -13.95
CA LEU A 49 -41.11 15.33 -13.71
C LEU A 49 -40.82 14.56 -15.00
N ALA A 50 -41.63 14.76 -16.04
CA ALA A 50 -41.51 14.07 -17.30
C ALA A 50 -40.23 14.46 -18.06
N ASP A 51 -39.87 15.75 -18.03
CA ASP A 51 -38.63 16.23 -18.64
C ASP A 51 -38.00 17.38 -17.83
N PRO A 52 -37.29 17.08 -16.72
CA PRO A 52 -36.69 18.11 -15.88
C PRO A 52 -35.64 18.95 -16.61
N SER A 53 -35.01 18.42 -17.67
CA SER A 53 -33.94 19.11 -18.42
C SER A 53 -34.42 20.41 -19.06
N ASN A 54 -35.66 20.44 -19.55
CA ASN A 54 -36.26 21.64 -20.15
C ASN A 54 -36.49 22.78 -19.15
N PHE A 55 -36.46 22.48 -17.85
CA PHE A 55 -36.68 23.46 -16.80
C PHE A 55 -35.38 23.97 -16.16
N LEU A 56 -34.20 23.51 -16.61
CA LEU A 56 -32.92 23.91 -16.04
C LEU A 56 -32.62 25.41 -16.14
N THR A 57 -33.17 26.09 -17.15
CA THR A 57 -33.07 27.55 -17.34
C THR A 57 -34.34 28.30 -16.89
N HIS A 58 -35.35 27.59 -16.38
CA HIS A 58 -36.61 28.18 -15.99
C HIS A 58 -36.48 28.96 -14.67
N LEU A 59 -36.99 30.21 -14.66
CA LEU A 59 -36.84 31.15 -13.54
C LEU A 59 -37.31 30.60 -12.19
N ASP A 60 -38.48 29.95 -12.17
CA ASP A 60 -39.05 29.38 -10.94
C ASP A 60 -38.62 27.93 -10.66
N TRP A 61 -38.27 27.14 -11.68
CA TRP A 61 -38.18 25.68 -11.55
C TRP A 61 -36.77 25.11 -11.72
N SER A 62 -35.78 25.92 -12.13
CA SER A 62 -34.38 25.47 -12.33
C SER A 62 -33.79 24.69 -11.16
N HIS A 63 -34.01 25.12 -9.94
CA HIS A 63 -33.50 24.43 -8.74
C HIS A 63 -34.24 23.12 -8.46
N THR A 64 -35.56 23.07 -8.70
CA THR A 64 -36.36 21.86 -8.53
C THR A 64 -36.00 20.84 -9.61
N ALA A 65 -35.87 21.30 -10.87
CA ALA A 65 -35.38 20.53 -12.01
C ALA A 65 -34.00 19.92 -11.76
N ALA A 66 -33.05 20.74 -11.29
CA ALA A 66 -31.70 20.28 -10.95
C ALA A 66 -31.68 19.26 -9.80
N ALA A 67 -32.67 19.28 -8.89
CA ALA A 67 -32.81 18.29 -7.83
C ALA A 67 -33.51 16.99 -8.29
N LEU A 68 -34.17 17.01 -9.45
CA LEU A 68 -34.79 15.84 -10.08
C LEU A 68 -33.84 15.12 -11.04
N LEU A 69 -32.87 15.84 -11.62
CA LEU A 69 -31.82 15.24 -12.43
C LEU A 69 -30.74 14.61 -11.54
N PRO A 70 -30.12 13.50 -11.98
CA PRO A 70 -28.87 13.08 -11.37
C PRO A 70 -27.86 14.23 -11.47
N PRO A 71 -27.04 14.47 -10.42
CA PRO A 71 -25.99 15.47 -10.52
C PRO A 71 -25.14 15.16 -11.76
N PRO A 72 -24.70 16.18 -12.54
CA PRO A 72 -23.86 15.93 -13.70
C PRO A 72 -22.66 15.10 -13.25
N SER A 73 -22.50 13.91 -13.84
CA SER A 73 -21.39 13.02 -13.51
C SER A 73 -20.09 13.71 -13.91
N ARG A 74 -19.37 14.24 -12.92
CA ARG A 74 -18.00 14.74 -13.07
C ARG A 74 -16.98 13.60 -13.10
N HIS A 75 -17.43 12.34 -13.09
CA HIS A 75 -16.53 11.21 -13.06
C HIS A 75 -15.76 11.11 -14.38
N ILE A 76 -14.44 11.00 -14.27
CA ILE A 76 -13.58 10.65 -15.40
C ILE A 76 -13.95 9.24 -15.83
N ALA A 77 -14.30 9.08 -17.11
CA ALA A 77 -14.69 7.80 -17.66
C ALA A 77 -13.50 6.83 -17.68
N LEU A 78 -13.77 5.56 -17.39
CA LEU A 78 -12.81 4.49 -17.56
C LEU A 78 -12.64 4.17 -19.06
N ALA A 79 -11.40 3.89 -19.46
CA ALA A 79 -11.05 3.45 -20.80
C ALA A 79 -11.23 1.93 -20.96
N GLU A 80 -11.02 1.44 -22.18
CA GLU A 80 -10.90 -0.01 -22.41
C GLU A 80 -9.71 -0.59 -21.62
N ARG A 81 -9.87 -1.81 -21.11
CA ARG A 81 -8.84 -2.50 -20.32
C ARG A 81 -7.63 -2.79 -21.19
N LYS A 82 -6.49 -2.17 -20.89
CA LYS A 82 -5.21 -2.46 -21.54
C LYS A 82 -4.68 -3.86 -21.16
N PRO A 83 -3.97 -4.55 -22.05
CA PRO A 83 -3.34 -5.83 -21.72
C PRO A 83 -2.21 -5.65 -20.69
N TYR A 84 -1.94 -6.69 -19.90
CA TYR A 84 -0.88 -6.72 -18.90
C TYR A 84 -0.40 -8.16 -18.65
N ALA A 85 0.83 -8.31 -18.15
CA ALA A 85 1.38 -9.62 -17.82
C ALA A 85 0.91 -10.10 -16.43
N VAL A 86 0.65 -11.39 -16.30
CA VAL A 86 0.33 -12.05 -15.03
C VAL A 86 1.28 -13.21 -14.83
N PHE A 87 1.96 -13.23 -13.69
CA PHE A 87 2.91 -14.27 -13.32
C PHE A 87 2.29 -15.15 -12.22
N GLY A 88 2.30 -16.47 -12.38
CA GLY A 88 1.68 -17.43 -11.46
C GLY A 88 0.16 -17.25 -11.26
N PRO A 89 -0.66 -17.12 -12.33
CA PRO A 89 -2.11 -16.85 -12.22
C PRO A 89 -2.87 -17.87 -11.35
N GLU A 90 -2.41 -19.11 -11.26
CA GLU A 90 -2.99 -20.18 -10.46
C GLU A 90 -2.96 -19.91 -8.95
N TYR A 91 -2.11 -18.98 -8.50
CA TYR A 91 -1.96 -18.61 -7.08
C TYR A 91 -2.63 -17.28 -6.73
N ILE A 92 -3.29 -16.61 -7.68
CA ILE A 92 -3.83 -15.26 -7.50
C ILE A 92 -5.35 -15.32 -7.36
N ASP A 93 -5.87 -14.66 -6.32
CA ASP A 93 -7.32 -14.58 -6.10
C ASP A 93 -8.03 -13.67 -7.11
N GLN A 94 -9.29 -13.97 -7.42
CA GLN A 94 -10.09 -13.21 -8.38
C GLN A 94 -10.29 -11.74 -7.97
N GLY A 95 -10.29 -11.45 -6.67
CA GLY A 95 -10.38 -10.07 -6.17
C GLY A 95 -9.16 -9.25 -6.57
N ALA A 96 -7.95 -9.81 -6.43
CA ALA A 96 -6.71 -9.18 -6.87
C ALA A 96 -6.68 -8.96 -8.38
N ILE A 97 -7.13 -9.95 -9.17
CA ILE A 97 -7.26 -9.82 -10.63
C ILE A 97 -8.21 -8.66 -10.97
N HIS A 98 -9.40 -8.63 -10.38
CA HIS A 98 -10.39 -7.57 -10.64
C HIS A 98 -9.88 -6.16 -10.28
N GLN A 99 -9.13 -6.03 -9.18
CA GLN A 99 -8.46 -4.77 -8.82
C GLN A 99 -7.45 -4.34 -9.88
N MET A 100 -6.64 -5.26 -10.38
CA MET A 100 -5.67 -4.98 -11.45
C MET A 100 -6.38 -4.62 -12.75
N GLU A 101 -7.42 -5.35 -13.15
CA GLU A 101 -8.20 -5.04 -14.35
C GLU A 101 -8.83 -3.65 -14.30
N THR A 102 -9.28 -3.22 -13.12
CA THR A 102 -9.81 -1.87 -12.91
C THR A 102 -8.69 -0.82 -13.05
N ALA A 103 -7.50 -1.07 -12.50
CA ALA A 103 -6.34 -0.20 -12.71
C ALA A 103 -5.92 -0.11 -14.18
N MET A 104 -6.04 -1.20 -14.94
CA MET A 104 -5.72 -1.22 -16.37
C MET A 104 -6.75 -0.48 -17.26
N LYS A 105 -7.88 -0.05 -16.68
CA LYS A 105 -8.89 0.79 -17.36
C LYS A 105 -8.71 2.29 -17.07
N LEU A 106 -7.77 2.71 -16.21
CA LEU A 106 -7.57 4.14 -15.98
C LEU A 106 -7.03 4.80 -17.27
N PRO A 107 -7.49 6.02 -17.60
CA PRO A 107 -7.01 6.73 -18.79
C PRO A 107 -5.50 7.03 -18.71
N VAL A 108 -4.97 7.25 -17.50
CA VAL A 108 -3.55 7.51 -17.25
C VAL A 108 -2.67 6.26 -17.26
N THR A 109 -3.25 5.05 -17.26
CA THR A 109 -2.44 3.81 -17.24
C THR A 109 -1.74 3.61 -18.58
N VAL A 110 -0.43 3.35 -18.53
CA VAL A 110 0.42 3.06 -19.69
C VAL A 110 0.69 1.56 -19.81
N ALA A 111 1.06 0.90 -18.70
CA ALA A 111 1.38 -0.52 -18.66
C ALA A 111 1.16 -1.07 -17.24
N GLY A 112 1.16 -2.39 -17.10
CA GLY A 112 1.07 -3.02 -15.79
C GLY A 112 1.54 -4.47 -15.80
N ALA A 113 1.74 -5.00 -14.61
CA ALA A 113 2.05 -6.41 -14.36
C ALA A 113 1.50 -6.84 -12.99
N LEU A 114 1.20 -8.14 -12.86
CA LEU A 114 0.71 -8.73 -11.61
C LEU A 114 1.61 -9.90 -11.19
N MET A 115 2.18 -9.79 -9.99
CA MET A 115 3.17 -10.73 -9.46
C MET A 115 2.52 -11.99 -8.85
N PRO A 116 3.24 -13.11 -8.69
CA PRO A 116 2.65 -14.38 -8.21
C PRO A 116 2.14 -14.35 -6.76
N ASP A 117 2.69 -13.46 -5.94
CA ASP A 117 2.26 -13.24 -4.55
C ASP A 117 1.03 -12.33 -4.45
N ALA A 118 0.44 -11.93 -5.58
CA ALA A 118 -0.64 -10.96 -5.59
C ALA A 118 -1.87 -11.41 -4.82
N HIS A 119 -2.45 -10.47 -4.07
CA HIS A 119 -3.64 -10.69 -3.28
C HIS A 119 -4.42 -9.39 -3.06
N HIS A 120 -5.69 -9.53 -2.70
CA HIS A 120 -6.60 -8.40 -2.53
C HIS A 120 -6.04 -7.32 -1.57
N GLY A 121 -6.04 -6.06 -2.03
CA GLY A 121 -5.60 -4.88 -1.30
C GLY A 121 -6.61 -3.72 -1.33
N TYR A 122 -6.11 -2.49 -1.34
CA TYR A 122 -6.91 -1.26 -1.50
C TYR A 122 -6.49 -0.50 -2.75
N GLY A 123 -7.37 -0.29 -3.74
CA GLY A 123 -6.96 0.30 -5.02
C GLY A 123 -6.17 -0.72 -5.84
N LEU A 124 -4.87 -0.50 -6.05
CA LEU A 124 -3.99 -1.50 -6.67
C LEU A 124 -3.88 -2.73 -5.73
N PRO A 125 -3.94 -3.98 -6.25
CA PRO A 125 -3.71 -5.16 -5.42
C PRO A 125 -2.28 -5.16 -4.87
N ILE A 126 -2.08 -5.84 -3.75
CA ILE A 126 -0.71 -6.17 -3.31
C ILE A 126 -0.15 -7.18 -4.33
N GLY A 127 1.11 -7.07 -4.73
CA GLY A 127 1.69 -7.76 -5.89
C GLY A 127 1.44 -7.04 -7.22
N GLY A 128 0.80 -5.87 -7.21
CA GLY A 128 0.52 -5.08 -8.42
C GLY A 128 1.65 -4.12 -8.79
N VAL A 129 1.92 -4.02 -10.09
CA VAL A 129 2.81 -3.01 -10.69
C VAL A 129 2.05 -2.23 -11.74
N LEU A 130 2.04 -0.91 -11.65
CA LEU A 130 1.28 -0.04 -12.55
C LEU A 130 2.12 1.15 -13.01
N ALA A 131 2.37 1.24 -14.32
CA ALA A 131 2.98 2.40 -14.94
C ALA A 131 1.89 3.37 -15.42
N THR A 132 2.03 4.64 -15.06
CA THR A 132 1.10 5.71 -15.45
C THR A 132 1.83 6.86 -16.13
N ASP A 133 1.11 7.59 -16.97
CA ASP A 133 1.59 8.79 -17.63
C ASP A 133 1.38 10.01 -16.72
N ASN A 134 2.49 10.62 -16.29
CA ASN A 134 2.54 11.86 -15.51
C ASN A 134 1.57 11.96 -14.30
N ALA A 135 1.18 10.82 -13.74
CA ALA A 135 0.16 10.71 -12.71
C ALA A 135 0.65 9.81 -11.59
N VAL A 136 0.36 10.17 -10.34
CA VAL A 136 0.72 9.39 -9.17
C VAL A 136 -0.53 9.03 -8.37
N ILE A 137 -0.68 7.76 -8.01
CA ILE A 137 -1.84 7.20 -7.32
C ILE A 137 -1.43 6.81 -5.90
N PRO A 138 -1.82 7.59 -4.86
CA PRO A 138 -1.36 7.33 -3.49
C PRO A 138 -1.65 5.91 -2.97
N TYR A 139 -2.82 5.34 -3.27
CA TYR A 139 -3.13 3.97 -2.87
C TYR A 139 -2.47 2.88 -3.72
N ALA A 140 -1.96 3.21 -4.91
CA ALA A 140 -1.12 2.32 -5.69
C ALA A 140 0.33 2.30 -5.19
N VAL A 141 0.76 3.29 -4.40
CA VAL A 141 1.98 3.22 -3.60
C VAL A 141 1.76 2.37 -2.34
N GLY A 142 0.61 2.55 -1.71
CA GLY A 142 0.25 1.87 -0.46
C GLY A 142 0.34 2.78 0.77
N VAL A 143 -0.24 2.32 1.88
CA VAL A 143 -0.33 3.13 3.11
C VAL A 143 0.97 3.18 3.89
N ASP A 144 1.78 2.11 3.84
CA ASP A 144 3.12 2.10 4.42
C ASP A 144 4.15 2.40 3.33
N ILE A 145 4.26 3.70 3.02
CA ILE A 145 5.15 4.22 1.97
C ILE A 145 6.59 3.86 2.32
N GLY A 146 7.34 3.34 1.35
CA GLY A 146 8.74 2.96 1.54
C GLY A 146 8.94 1.73 2.42
N CYS A 147 7.88 0.96 2.70
CA CYS A 147 8.01 -0.36 3.32
C CYS A 147 9.00 -1.21 2.52
N ARG A 148 9.93 -1.84 3.23
CA ARG A 148 11.13 -2.43 2.64
C ARG A 148 11.68 -3.57 3.49
N MET A 149 12.52 -4.35 2.85
CA MET A 149 13.36 -5.34 3.50
C MET A 149 14.80 -4.83 3.59
N ALA A 150 15.49 -5.11 4.69
CA ALA A 150 16.91 -4.87 4.82
C ALA A 150 17.60 -6.07 5.48
N LEU A 151 18.62 -6.63 4.80
CA LEU A 151 19.45 -7.74 5.27
C LEU A 151 20.86 -7.23 5.56
N SER A 152 21.43 -7.56 6.73
CA SER A 152 22.88 -7.50 6.98
C SER A 152 23.42 -8.92 7.10
N VAL A 153 24.51 -9.22 6.38
CA VAL A 153 25.23 -10.50 6.48
C VAL A 153 26.47 -10.31 7.35
N PHE A 154 26.69 -11.15 8.36
CA PHE A 154 27.84 -11.08 9.26
C PHE A 154 28.79 -12.25 9.05
N ALA A 155 30.09 -12.03 9.28
CA ALA A 155 31.15 -13.06 9.16
C ALA A 155 31.14 -14.08 10.31
N LEU A 156 29.96 -14.56 10.69
CA LEU A 156 29.75 -15.49 11.79
C LEU A 156 29.21 -16.82 11.24
N PRO A 157 29.73 -17.96 11.70
CA PRO A 157 29.22 -19.27 11.29
C PRO A 157 27.84 -19.56 11.90
N PRO A 158 27.01 -20.43 11.29
CA PRO A 158 25.69 -20.82 11.82
C PRO A 158 25.70 -21.28 13.28
N LYS A 159 26.77 -21.98 13.71
CA LYS A 159 26.94 -22.41 15.10
C LYS A 159 26.85 -21.26 16.11
N HIS A 160 27.24 -20.05 15.72
CA HIS A 160 27.17 -18.87 16.59
C HIS A 160 25.72 -18.60 16.97
N LEU A 161 24.81 -18.66 16.00
CA LEU A 161 23.39 -18.46 16.23
C LEU A 161 22.84 -19.57 17.13
N GLU A 162 23.14 -20.83 16.83
CA GLU A 162 22.64 -22.00 17.57
C GLU A 162 23.10 -22.03 19.03
N GLN A 163 24.34 -21.61 19.30
CA GLN A 163 24.92 -21.63 20.65
C GLN A 163 24.56 -20.39 21.48
N ARG A 164 24.11 -19.30 20.85
CA ARG A 164 23.87 -17.99 21.49
C ARG A 164 22.44 -17.48 21.32
N ILE A 165 21.48 -18.39 21.17
CA ILE A 165 20.06 -18.05 20.97
C ILE A 165 19.57 -17.05 22.03
N ALA A 166 19.82 -17.32 23.32
CA ALA A 166 19.37 -16.45 24.42
C ALA A 166 20.00 -15.04 24.37
N GLU A 167 21.27 -14.94 23.98
CA GLU A 167 21.98 -13.67 23.81
C GLU A 167 21.39 -12.88 22.63
N LEU A 168 21.24 -13.51 21.47
CA LEU A 168 20.69 -12.89 20.26
C LEU A 168 19.23 -12.46 20.45
N ARG A 169 18.43 -13.25 21.18
CA ARG A 169 17.09 -12.87 21.64
C ARG A 169 17.13 -11.60 22.49
N LYS A 170 18.04 -11.53 23.46
CA LYS A 170 18.20 -10.34 24.30
C LYS A 170 18.62 -9.13 23.47
N LEU A 171 19.52 -9.29 22.50
CA LEU A 171 19.91 -8.22 21.58
C LEU A 171 18.71 -7.67 20.80
N LEU A 172 17.83 -8.53 20.29
CA LEU A 172 16.59 -8.08 19.65
C LEU A 172 15.76 -7.27 20.64
N LEU A 173 15.46 -7.81 21.82
CA LEU A 173 14.65 -7.16 22.87
C LEU A 173 15.16 -5.76 23.22
N ASP A 174 16.46 -5.63 23.45
CA ASP A 174 17.08 -4.40 23.92
C ASP A 174 17.20 -3.33 22.82
N ASN A 175 17.43 -3.74 21.56
CA ASN A 175 17.83 -2.83 20.47
C ASN A 175 16.75 -2.56 19.43
N THR A 176 15.59 -3.18 19.53
CA THR A 176 14.43 -2.89 18.65
C THR A 176 13.20 -2.48 19.46
N ARG A 177 12.27 -1.78 18.81
CA ARG A 177 11.02 -1.30 19.43
C ARG A 177 9.89 -1.50 18.43
N PHE A 178 8.76 -1.98 18.95
CA PHE A 178 7.56 -2.31 18.19
C PHE A 178 6.34 -1.60 18.80
N GLY A 179 5.28 -1.45 18.03
CA GLY A 179 4.06 -0.74 18.39
C GLY A 179 4.04 0.74 17.97
N ASN A 180 2.86 1.35 18.08
CA ASN A 180 2.59 2.69 17.56
C ASN A 180 3.03 3.85 18.49
N ARG A 181 3.35 3.55 19.75
CA ARG A 181 3.74 4.54 20.79
C ARG A 181 5.07 4.22 21.45
N GLN A 182 5.83 3.28 20.89
CA GLN A 182 7.15 2.97 21.40
C GLN A 182 8.19 3.75 20.64
N GLY A 183 9.12 4.34 21.38
CA GLY A 183 10.28 5.05 20.87
C GLY A 183 11.46 4.80 21.78
N PHE A 184 12.62 5.27 21.36
CA PHE A 184 13.84 5.17 22.17
C PHE A 184 13.86 6.29 23.22
N GLN A 185 14.30 5.97 24.43
CA GLN A 185 14.44 6.94 25.50
C GLN A 185 15.50 8.00 25.15
N ARG A 186 15.44 9.15 25.81
CA ARG A 186 16.44 10.22 25.65
C ARG A 186 17.84 9.66 25.94
N GLY A 187 18.78 9.80 25.00
CA GLY A 187 20.14 9.21 25.06
C GLY A 187 20.30 7.88 24.31
N GLN A 188 19.21 7.22 23.91
CA GLN A 188 19.22 6.03 23.03
C GLN A 188 18.85 6.37 21.58
N LYS A 189 18.35 7.59 21.34
CA LYS A 189 18.02 8.09 20.01
C LYS A 189 19.31 8.35 19.24
N LEU A 190 19.31 7.97 17.97
CA LEU A 190 20.36 8.32 17.02
C LEU A 190 19.82 9.46 16.15
N ASP A 191 20.63 10.51 15.98
CA ASP A 191 20.32 11.55 15.02
C ASP A 191 20.43 11.02 13.59
N HIS A 192 19.67 11.62 12.68
CA HIS A 192 19.73 11.27 11.26
C HIS A 192 19.32 12.47 10.41
N ALA A 193 20.07 12.73 9.34
CA ALA A 193 19.85 13.87 8.44
C ALA A 193 18.46 13.90 7.79
N VAL A 194 17.77 12.76 7.75
CA VAL A 194 16.37 12.69 7.24
C VAL A 194 15.41 13.57 8.04
N LEU A 195 15.68 13.81 9.32
CA LEU A 195 14.87 14.69 10.16
C LEU A 195 15.08 16.16 9.83
N GLU A 196 16.15 16.52 9.11
CA GLU A 196 16.50 17.89 8.72
C GLU A 196 16.02 18.24 7.29
N ARG A 197 15.32 17.31 6.65
CA ARG A 197 14.77 17.48 5.30
C ARG A 197 13.83 18.67 5.22
N ALA A 198 14.01 19.49 4.19
CA ALA A 198 13.30 20.75 3.99
C ALA A 198 11.78 20.56 3.88
N GLU A 199 11.33 19.40 3.38
CA GLU A 199 9.93 19.03 3.25
C GLU A 199 9.16 19.10 4.58
N PHE A 200 9.81 18.85 5.72
CA PHE A 200 9.17 19.03 7.03
C PHE A 200 8.82 20.50 7.30
N GLN A 201 9.54 21.46 6.74
CA GLN A 201 9.29 22.89 6.91
C GLN A 201 8.43 23.44 5.76
N ASP A 202 8.68 23.00 4.54
CA ASP A 202 8.07 23.55 3.33
C ASP A 202 6.63 23.07 3.15
N ILE A 203 6.35 21.80 3.49
CA ILE A 203 5.01 21.22 3.35
C ILE A 203 4.23 21.44 4.66
N GLY A 204 3.21 22.30 4.60
CA GLY A 204 2.44 22.73 5.79
C GLY A 204 1.86 21.56 6.59
N PHE A 205 1.40 20.49 5.91
CA PHE A 205 0.89 19.28 6.55
C PHE A 205 1.96 18.49 7.34
N LEU A 206 3.23 18.57 6.93
CA LEU A 206 4.34 17.79 7.52
C LEU A 206 5.02 18.48 8.71
N ARG A 207 4.88 19.80 8.89
CA ARG A 207 5.49 20.56 10.00
C ARG A 207 5.31 19.90 11.36
N ASN A 208 4.07 19.52 11.68
CA ASN A 208 3.74 18.91 12.96
C ASN A 208 4.04 17.40 13.03
N LYS A 209 4.54 16.80 11.94
CA LYS A 209 4.89 15.37 11.86
C LYS A 209 6.36 15.12 12.18
N GLN A 210 7.24 16.12 12.07
CA GLN A 210 8.68 15.99 12.34
C GLN A 210 8.96 15.50 13.77
N VAL A 211 8.24 16.03 14.77
CA VAL A 211 8.41 15.63 16.17
C VAL A 211 8.08 14.16 16.37
N THR A 212 6.93 13.71 15.87
CA THR A 212 6.53 12.28 15.94
C THR A 212 7.49 11.40 15.14
N ALA A 213 7.97 11.86 13.98
CA ALA A 213 8.99 11.15 13.20
C ALA A 213 10.29 10.99 13.99
N ALA A 214 10.75 12.02 14.71
CA ALA A 214 11.91 11.95 15.58
C ALA A 214 11.72 11.05 16.82
N GLU A 215 10.47 10.78 17.23
CA GLU A 215 10.16 9.82 18.29
C GLU A 215 10.16 8.37 17.79
N GLN A 216 9.71 8.15 16.55
CA GLN A 216 9.53 6.83 15.95
C GLN A 216 10.73 6.35 15.11
N ILE A 217 11.73 7.20 14.87
CA ILE A 217 12.87 6.84 14.01
C ILE A 217 13.62 5.65 14.61
N GLY A 218 13.99 4.69 13.75
CA GLY A 218 14.66 3.45 14.16
C GLY A 218 13.75 2.45 14.87
N THR A 219 12.43 2.61 14.82
CA THR A 219 11.47 1.60 15.33
C THR A 219 10.97 0.70 14.19
N SER A 220 10.58 -0.52 14.54
CA SER A 220 10.08 -1.52 13.58
C SER A 220 8.58 -1.42 13.38
N GLY A 221 7.84 -1.08 14.44
CA GLY A 221 6.40 -0.87 14.32
C GLY A 221 5.49 -2.04 14.60
N SER A 222 4.43 -2.18 13.81
CA SER A 222 3.30 -3.07 14.05
C SER A 222 2.84 -3.74 12.75
N GLY A 223 1.94 -4.71 12.84
CA GLY A 223 1.47 -5.49 11.69
C GLY A 223 2.44 -6.61 11.33
N ASN A 224 2.74 -6.76 10.03
CA ASN A 224 3.67 -7.78 9.52
C ASN A 224 5.15 -7.39 9.66
N HIS A 225 5.46 -6.31 10.38
CA HIS A 225 6.84 -5.85 10.54
C HIS A 225 7.59 -6.75 11.53
N PHE A 226 8.86 -7.01 11.24
CA PHE A 226 9.70 -7.88 12.05
C PHE A 226 11.17 -7.48 12.02
N VAL A 227 11.92 -8.00 12.99
CA VAL A 227 13.38 -8.04 12.96
C VAL A 227 13.80 -9.42 13.42
N GLU A 228 14.61 -10.10 12.63
CA GLU A 228 14.92 -11.51 12.85
C GLU A 228 16.39 -11.86 12.59
N TRP A 229 16.89 -12.79 13.41
CA TRP A 229 18.15 -13.47 13.18
C TRP A 229 17.90 -14.77 12.44
N GLY A 230 18.75 -15.06 11.47
CA GLY A 230 18.66 -16.27 10.67
C GLY A 230 20.00 -16.67 10.08
N ILE A 231 19.97 -17.76 9.30
CA ILE A 231 21.12 -18.27 8.56
C ILE A 231 21.01 -17.76 7.13
N VAL A 232 22.07 -17.13 6.64
CA VAL A 232 22.23 -16.77 5.23
C VAL A 232 23.06 -17.85 4.56
N ASP A 233 22.56 -18.40 3.46
CA ASP A 233 23.30 -19.34 2.61
C ASP A 233 23.57 -18.68 1.25
N ILE A 234 24.83 -18.39 0.95
CA ILE A 234 25.25 -17.82 -0.33
C ILE A 234 25.62 -18.96 -1.27
N LEU A 235 24.91 -19.06 -2.39
CA LEU A 235 25.00 -20.18 -3.33
C LEU A 235 25.73 -19.81 -4.63
N ASP A 236 25.62 -18.55 -5.06
CA ASP A 236 26.26 -18.07 -6.29
C ASP A 236 27.65 -17.47 -5.98
N PRO A 237 28.76 -18.01 -6.54
CA PRO A 237 30.10 -17.43 -6.36
C PRO A 237 30.30 -16.09 -7.09
N GLN A 238 29.42 -15.74 -8.03
CA GLN A 238 29.40 -14.48 -8.78
C GLN A 238 28.25 -13.57 -8.32
N ASN A 239 27.97 -13.56 -7.01
CA ASN A 239 26.98 -12.67 -6.43
C ASN A 239 27.48 -11.21 -6.34
N GLU A 240 26.57 -10.26 -6.53
CA GLU A 240 26.83 -8.83 -6.44
C GLU A 240 27.11 -8.36 -5.00
N LEU A 241 26.90 -9.21 -3.99
CA LEU A 241 27.25 -8.91 -2.59
C LEU A 241 28.75 -8.97 -2.33
N GLY A 242 29.52 -9.63 -3.21
CA GLY A 242 30.95 -9.86 -3.00
C GLY A 242 31.25 -10.77 -1.80
N VAL A 243 30.29 -11.59 -1.38
CA VAL A 243 30.42 -12.52 -0.25
C VAL A 243 30.76 -13.91 -0.78
N PRO A 244 31.77 -14.62 -0.24
CA PRO A 244 32.06 -16.00 -0.67
C PRO A 244 30.86 -16.95 -0.48
N VAL A 245 30.82 -18.02 -1.29
CA VAL A 245 29.86 -19.11 -1.09
C VAL A 245 30.06 -19.71 0.30
N GLY A 246 28.95 -19.90 1.02
CA GLY A 246 28.97 -20.41 2.38
C GLY A 246 27.81 -19.93 3.24
N GLN A 247 27.84 -20.33 4.51
CA GLN A 247 26.81 -20.04 5.47
C GLN A 247 27.25 -19.01 6.51
N TYR A 248 26.36 -18.06 6.78
CA TYR A 248 26.59 -16.88 7.60
C TYR A 248 25.42 -16.63 8.56
N VAL A 249 25.64 -15.81 9.59
CA VAL A 249 24.54 -15.24 10.36
C VAL A 249 24.03 -13.98 9.65
N GLY A 250 22.72 -13.88 9.48
CA GLY A 250 22.05 -12.71 8.92
C GLY A 250 21.12 -12.03 9.92
N LEU A 251 21.00 -10.72 9.80
CA LEU A 251 19.95 -9.92 10.40
C LEU A 251 19.02 -9.40 9.31
N LEU A 252 17.77 -9.82 9.31
CA LEU A 252 16.75 -9.32 8.40
C LEU A 252 15.76 -8.44 9.15
N SER A 253 15.39 -7.31 8.57
CA SER A 253 14.29 -6.49 9.08
C SER A 253 13.29 -6.14 8.00
N HIS A 254 12.03 -6.09 8.39
CA HIS A 254 10.89 -5.64 7.59
C HIS A 254 10.21 -4.50 8.35
N SER A 255 10.24 -3.31 7.77
CA SER A 255 9.59 -2.12 8.33
C SER A 255 9.34 -1.10 7.21
N GLY A 256 8.78 0.04 7.57
CA GLY A 256 8.45 1.11 6.65
C GLY A 256 8.54 2.48 7.31
N SER A 257 7.79 3.43 6.78
CA SER A 257 7.85 4.84 7.19
C SER A 257 6.97 5.17 8.40
N ARG A 258 6.45 4.14 9.09
CA ARG A 258 5.72 4.27 10.35
C ARG A 258 4.49 5.17 10.21
N GLY A 259 4.17 5.94 11.26
CA GLY A 259 3.05 6.86 11.24
C GLY A 259 3.19 7.98 10.21
N LEU A 260 4.41 8.31 9.78
CA LEU A 260 4.67 9.35 8.78
C LEU A 260 4.08 8.96 7.43
N GLY A 261 4.45 7.81 6.86
CA GLY A 261 3.92 7.38 5.57
C GLY A 261 2.43 7.11 5.60
N ALA A 262 1.91 6.51 6.68
CA ALA A 262 0.47 6.32 6.82
C ALA A 262 -0.30 7.65 6.82
N SER A 263 0.26 8.68 7.47
CA SER A 263 -0.34 10.02 7.46
C SER A 263 -0.30 10.65 6.07
N VAL A 264 0.83 10.56 5.37
CA VAL A 264 1.01 11.05 3.99
C VAL A 264 0.03 10.35 3.05
N ALA A 265 0.03 9.01 3.03
CA ALA A 265 -0.85 8.22 2.16
C ALA A 265 -2.32 8.58 2.35
N ASN A 266 -2.79 8.67 3.60
CA ASN A 266 -4.18 9.02 3.90
C ASN A 266 -4.55 10.45 3.47
N HIS A 267 -3.66 11.42 3.73
CA HIS A 267 -3.88 12.82 3.36
C HIS A 267 -4.03 12.98 1.85
N TYR A 268 -3.06 12.52 1.08
CA TYR A 268 -3.06 12.71 -0.38
C TYR A 268 -4.02 11.76 -1.10
N THR A 269 -4.37 10.61 -0.53
CA THR A 269 -5.49 9.80 -1.05
C THR A 269 -6.79 10.58 -1.00
N LYS A 270 -7.09 11.22 0.15
CA LYS A 270 -8.31 12.01 0.29
C LYS A 270 -8.33 13.12 -0.75
N LEU A 271 -7.22 13.86 -0.87
CA LEU A 271 -7.07 14.91 -1.87
C LEU A 271 -7.24 14.39 -3.30
N ALA A 272 -6.63 13.25 -3.64
CA ALA A 272 -6.77 12.60 -4.93
C ALA A 272 -8.24 12.26 -5.23
N LYS A 273 -8.98 11.68 -4.28
CA LYS A 273 -10.41 11.39 -4.43
C LYS A 273 -11.27 12.65 -4.60
N ASP A 274 -10.87 13.77 -4.00
CA ASP A 274 -11.59 15.04 -4.11
C ASP A 274 -11.40 15.67 -5.50
N VAL A 275 -10.19 15.62 -6.07
CA VAL A 275 -9.86 16.25 -7.37
C VAL A 275 -10.06 15.34 -8.58
N CYS A 276 -9.86 14.02 -8.41
CA CYS A 276 -10.00 13.00 -9.43
C CYS A 276 -11.21 12.12 -9.11
N GLN A 277 -12.39 12.61 -9.51
CA GLN A 277 -13.65 11.90 -9.34
C GLN A 277 -13.70 10.70 -10.31
N LEU A 278 -13.71 9.48 -9.78
CA LEU A 278 -13.81 8.23 -10.54
C LEU A 278 -15.09 7.47 -10.16
N PRO A 279 -15.58 6.56 -11.02
CA PRO A 279 -16.63 5.61 -10.65
C PRO A 279 -16.30 4.84 -9.36
N ALA A 280 -17.32 4.33 -8.68
CA ALA A 280 -17.18 3.72 -7.36
C ALA A 280 -16.16 2.57 -7.34
N GLU A 281 -16.14 1.74 -8.39
CA GLU A 281 -15.21 0.63 -8.55
C GLU A 281 -13.74 1.08 -8.64
N ALA A 282 -13.48 2.29 -9.16
CA ALA A 282 -12.15 2.83 -9.38
C ALA A 282 -11.79 3.97 -8.41
N GLN A 283 -12.66 4.31 -7.44
CA GLN A 283 -12.46 5.45 -6.56
C GLN A 283 -11.14 5.38 -5.78
N HIS A 284 -10.68 4.19 -5.41
CA HIS A 284 -9.40 3.98 -4.73
C HIS A 284 -8.17 4.11 -5.64
N LEU A 285 -8.36 4.33 -6.94
CA LEU A 285 -7.32 4.56 -7.94
C LEU A 285 -7.27 6.02 -8.39
N ALA A 286 -7.94 6.92 -7.67
CA ALA A 286 -7.85 8.36 -7.91
C ALA A 286 -6.39 8.83 -7.83
N TRP A 287 -5.99 9.66 -8.79
CA TRP A 287 -4.60 10.11 -8.96
C TRP A 287 -4.45 11.62 -8.78
N LEU A 288 -3.20 12.02 -8.61
CA LEU A 288 -2.75 13.41 -8.69
C LEU A 288 -1.83 13.55 -9.91
N SER A 289 -2.06 14.56 -10.75
CA SER A 289 -1.13 14.87 -11.85
C SER A 289 0.15 15.47 -11.28
N LEU A 290 1.32 15.05 -11.76
CA LEU A 290 2.61 15.64 -11.35
C LEU A 290 2.83 17.06 -11.88
N GLU A 291 1.96 17.55 -12.77
CA GLU A 291 1.89 18.97 -13.14
C GLU A 291 1.15 19.83 -12.11
N SER A 292 0.35 19.22 -11.24
CA SER A 292 -0.39 19.94 -10.20
C SER A 292 0.44 20.14 -8.95
N GLU A 293 0.17 21.24 -8.23
CA GLU A 293 0.76 21.50 -6.91
C GLU A 293 0.57 20.31 -5.96
N ALA A 294 -0.64 19.77 -5.88
CA ALA A 294 -0.97 18.60 -5.05
C ALA A 294 -0.13 17.35 -5.42
N GLY A 295 0.09 17.11 -6.71
CA GLY A 295 0.90 15.97 -7.17
C GLY A 295 2.38 16.17 -6.86
N GLN A 296 2.92 17.38 -7.03
CA GLN A 296 4.30 17.70 -6.67
C GLN A 296 4.53 17.61 -5.16
N GLU A 297 3.59 18.12 -4.37
CA GLU A 297 3.64 18.04 -2.91
C GLU A 297 3.58 16.59 -2.42
N TYR A 298 2.66 15.77 -2.97
CA TYR A 298 2.63 14.34 -2.67
C TYR A 298 3.92 13.64 -3.06
N TRP A 299 4.47 13.94 -4.25
CA TRP A 299 5.72 13.34 -4.71
C TRP A 299 6.87 13.63 -3.73
N ALA A 300 7.02 14.87 -3.29
CA ALA A 300 8.01 15.25 -2.29
C ALA A 300 7.77 14.55 -0.93
N ALA A 301 6.53 14.55 -0.44
CA ALA A 301 6.16 13.89 0.82
C ALA A 301 6.36 12.37 0.78
N MET A 302 6.06 11.73 -0.35
CA MET A 302 6.30 10.31 -0.58
C MET A 302 7.79 9.99 -0.54
N ASN A 303 8.63 10.79 -1.20
CA ASN A 303 10.08 10.62 -1.19
C ASN A 303 10.66 10.81 0.21
N LEU A 304 10.24 11.82 0.96
CA LEU A 304 10.59 11.97 2.37
C LEU A 304 10.23 10.73 3.19
N ALA A 305 9.01 10.19 3.03
CA ALA A 305 8.58 9.00 3.73
C ALA A 305 9.44 7.78 3.34
N GLY A 306 9.78 7.63 2.06
CA GLY A 306 10.72 6.63 1.56
C GLY A 306 12.06 6.69 2.29
N ASP A 307 12.71 7.86 2.27
CA ASP A 307 14.02 8.06 2.92
C ASP A 307 13.95 7.86 4.43
N TYR A 308 12.84 8.26 5.07
CA TYR A 308 12.61 8.03 6.48
C TYR A 308 12.50 6.53 6.81
N ALA A 309 11.88 5.73 5.94
CA ALA A 309 11.84 4.28 6.11
C ALA A 309 13.26 3.68 6.06
N SER A 310 14.09 4.09 5.09
CA SER A 310 15.49 3.64 5.00
C SER A 310 16.29 3.99 6.27
N ALA A 311 16.13 5.23 6.75
CA ALA A 311 16.75 5.68 7.99
C ALA A 311 16.37 4.80 9.21
N CYS A 312 15.11 4.37 9.29
CA CYS A 312 14.67 3.44 10.34
C CYS A 312 15.43 2.11 10.28
N HIS A 313 15.56 1.51 9.09
CA HIS A 313 16.33 0.27 8.91
C HIS A 313 17.81 0.45 9.24
N HIS A 314 18.42 1.55 8.77
CA HIS A 314 19.81 1.86 9.09
C HIS A 314 20.07 1.92 10.60
N GLN A 315 19.20 2.58 11.37
CA GLN A 315 19.34 2.65 12.83
C GLN A 315 19.11 1.30 13.52
N ILE A 316 18.15 0.49 13.04
CA ILE A 316 17.93 -0.87 13.54
C ILE A 316 19.21 -1.71 13.36
N HIS A 317 19.72 -1.76 12.14
CA HIS A 317 20.89 -2.56 11.78
C HIS A 317 22.16 -2.04 12.46
N GLN A 318 22.36 -0.71 12.55
CA GLN A 318 23.52 -0.11 13.20
C GLN A 318 23.59 -0.46 14.69
N ARG A 319 22.46 -0.41 15.41
CA ARG A 319 22.46 -0.73 16.85
C ARG A 319 22.67 -2.20 17.10
N LEU A 320 22.00 -3.07 16.34
CA LEU A 320 22.18 -4.51 16.48
C LEU A 320 23.61 -4.94 16.09
N ALA A 321 24.19 -4.39 15.03
CA ALA A 321 25.58 -4.64 14.67
C ALA A 321 26.55 -4.16 15.77
N LYS A 322 26.34 -2.94 16.30
CA LYS A 322 27.13 -2.41 17.42
C LYS A 322 27.02 -3.27 18.68
N ALA A 323 25.81 -3.72 19.01
CA ALA A 323 25.57 -4.54 20.20
C ALA A 323 26.08 -5.98 20.04
N LEU A 324 26.05 -6.53 18.81
CA LEU A 324 26.68 -7.80 18.45
C LEU A 324 28.22 -7.71 18.46
N GLY A 325 28.78 -6.50 18.31
CA GLY A 325 30.22 -6.27 18.23
C GLY A 325 30.81 -6.58 16.85
N GLU A 326 29.97 -6.65 15.82
CA GLU A 326 30.34 -7.11 14.48
C GLU A 326 30.03 -6.08 13.40
N ARG A 327 30.77 -6.14 12.29
CA ARG A 327 30.49 -5.34 11.10
C ARG A 327 29.88 -6.23 10.01
N PRO A 328 28.79 -5.81 9.35
CA PRO A 328 28.26 -6.55 8.21
C PRO A 328 29.29 -6.66 7.08
N LEU A 329 29.42 -7.84 6.49
CA LEU A 329 30.16 -8.09 5.25
C LEU A 329 29.46 -7.45 4.06
N ALA A 330 28.14 -7.56 4.03
CA ALA A 330 27.31 -7.04 2.96
C ALA A 330 25.92 -6.66 3.48
N LYS A 331 25.21 -5.86 2.68
CA LYS A 331 23.82 -5.49 2.93
C LYS A 331 23.01 -5.60 1.65
N VAL A 332 21.76 -6.06 1.78
CA VAL A 332 20.74 -6.04 0.71
C VAL A 332 19.57 -5.21 1.22
N GLU A 333 19.03 -4.33 0.39
CA GLU A 333 17.84 -3.57 0.73
C GLU A 333 16.97 -3.34 -0.51
N ASN A 334 15.66 -3.57 -0.38
CA ASN A 334 14.73 -3.37 -1.48
C ASN A 334 13.37 -2.87 -0.98
N HIS A 335 12.87 -1.83 -1.65
CA HIS A 335 11.53 -1.29 -1.43
C HIS A 335 10.47 -2.23 -2.00
N HIS A 336 9.28 -2.22 -1.41
CA HIS A 336 8.13 -2.90 -2.00
C HIS A 336 6.81 -2.12 -2.00
N ASN A 337 6.78 -0.90 -1.46
CA ASN A 337 5.65 0.03 -1.54
C ASN A 337 6.15 1.43 -1.91
N PHE A 338 6.24 1.74 -3.20
CA PHE A 338 6.77 3.03 -3.65
C PHE A 338 6.38 3.34 -5.11
N ALA A 339 6.65 4.57 -5.56
CA ALA A 339 6.59 4.93 -6.97
C ALA A 339 7.87 5.61 -7.44
N TRP A 340 8.30 5.29 -8.66
CA TRP A 340 9.51 5.85 -9.27
C TRP A 340 9.21 6.41 -10.66
N LYS A 341 9.97 7.42 -11.06
CA LYS A 341 10.03 7.81 -12.47
C LYS A 341 10.98 6.85 -13.17
N GLU A 342 10.49 6.14 -14.17
CA GLU A 342 11.27 5.18 -14.95
C GLU A 342 11.04 5.38 -16.44
N ARG A 343 11.92 4.80 -17.24
CA ARG A 343 11.83 4.84 -18.70
C ARG A 343 11.48 3.46 -19.22
N LEU A 344 10.38 3.37 -19.97
CA LEU A 344 10.00 2.13 -20.65
C LEU A 344 10.96 1.82 -21.81
N ALA A 345 10.90 0.58 -22.32
CA ALA A 345 11.72 0.13 -23.45
C ALA A 345 11.50 0.98 -24.72
N ASP A 346 10.32 1.58 -24.88
CA ASP A 346 10.01 2.49 -25.99
C ASP A 346 10.47 3.94 -25.76
N GLY A 347 11.11 4.24 -24.63
CA GLY A 347 11.66 5.54 -24.29
C GLY A 347 10.70 6.50 -23.57
N ARG A 348 9.44 6.12 -23.33
CA ARG A 348 8.51 6.96 -22.55
C ARG A 348 8.92 7.03 -21.08
N GLU A 349 8.93 8.24 -20.51
CA GLU A 349 9.04 8.43 -19.06
C GLU A 349 7.66 8.18 -18.44
N VAL A 350 7.62 7.35 -17.40
CA VAL A 350 6.38 6.95 -16.71
C VAL A 350 6.60 6.93 -15.20
N VAL A 351 5.50 6.98 -14.45
CA VAL A 351 5.51 6.75 -13.00
C VAL A 351 5.15 5.29 -12.73
N VAL A 352 6.12 4.50 -12.29
CA VAL A 352 5.92 3.08 -11.98
C VAL A 352 5.61 2.93 -10.49
N HIS A 353 4.37 2.54 -10.19
CA HIS A 353 3.88 2.20 -8.87
C HIS A 353 4.14 0.73 -8.60
N ARG A 354 4.74 0.41 -7.46
CA ARG A 354 4.87 -0.97 -6.97
C ARG A 354 4.27 -1.05 -5.58
N LYS A 355 3.32 -1.97 -5.40
CA LYS A 355 2.68 -2.24 -4.11
C LYS A 355 2.73 -3.72 -3.81
N GLY A 356 3.48 -4.08 -2.78
CA GLY A 356 3.91 -5.45 -2.59
C GLY A 356 4.61 -6.02 -3.81
N ALA A 357 5.42 -5.21 -4.49
CA ALA A 357 6.27 -5.67 -5.59
C ALA A 357 7.60 -4.92 -5.50
N THR A 358 8.70 -5.56 -5.87
CA THR A 358 10.03 -5.00 -5.69
C THR A 358 10.73 -4.74 -7.03
N PRO A 359 11.59 -3.70 -7.15
CA PRO A 359 12.42 -3.53 -8.33
C PRO A 359 13.30 -4.75 -8.60
N ALA A 360 13.32 -5.19 -9.85
CA ALA A 360 14.07 -6.34 -10.36
C ALA A 360 14.73 -6.00 -11.71
N GLY A 361 15.25 -4.77 -11.82
CA GLY A 361 16.15 -4.37 -12.91
C GLY A 361 17.36 -5.30 -13.02
N ALA A 362 17.97 -5.37 -14.20
CA ALA A 362 19.12 -6.24 -14.42
C ALA A 362 20.25 -5.95 -13.39
N GLY A 363 20.64 -6.97 -12.62
CA GLY A 363 21.67 -6.85 -11.58
C GLY A 363 21.22 -6.21 -10.27
N ILE A 364 19.96 -5.75 -10.15
CA ILE A 364 19.44 -5.15 -8.92
C ILE A 364 19.22 -6.26 -7.89
N LEU A 365 19.86 -6.11 -6.73
CA LEU A 365 19.70 -7.03 -5.60
C LEU A 365 18.39 -6.81 -4.85
N GLY A 366 17.82 -7.88 -4.33
CA GLY A 366 16.68 -7.83 -3.43
C GLY A 366 16.61 -9.04 -2.51
N ILE A 367 15.72 -8.97 -1.53
CA ILE A 367 15.31 -10.11 -0.72
C ILE A 367 13.79 -10.27 -0.77
N ILE A 368 13.36 -11.50 -1.05
CA ILE A 368 11.95 -11.91 -1.13
C ILE A 368 11.68 -12.85 0.07
N PRO A 369 11.14 -12.34 1.20
CA PRO A 369 10.84 -13.16 2.38
C PRO A 369 9.73 -14.19 2.13
N GLY A 370 9.88 -15.36 2.76
CA GLY A 370 8.83 -16.37 2.85
C GLY A 370 7.89 -16.10 4.03
N SER A 371 8.07 -16.88 5.09
CA SER A 371 7.34 -16.78 6.36
C SER A 371 8.31 -17.01 7.52
N MET A 372 7.84 -17.01 8.77
CA MET A 372 8.72 -17.28 9.92
C MET A 372 9.36 -18.69 9.88
N THR A 373 8.79 -19.64 9.13
CA THR A 373 9.33 -21.02 9.00
C THR A 373 9.86 -21.34 7.62
N ALA A 374 9.56 -20.51 6.61
CA ALA A 374 10.00 -20.70 5.23
C ALA A 374 11.15 -19.76 4.88
N PRO A 375 12.06 -20.14 3.99
CA PRO A 375 13.20 -19.29 3.65
C PRO A 375 12.74 -18.01 2.93
N GLY A 376 13.49 -16.93 3.12
CA GLY A 376 13.57 -15.83 2.18
C GLY A 376 14.65 -16.10 1.12
N PHE A 377 14.52 -15.46 -0.04
CA PHE A 377 15.44 -15.62 -1.16
C PHE A 377 16.19 -14.32 -1.41
N ILE A 378 17.52 -14.40 -1.46
CA ILE A 378 18.38 -13.32 -1.93
C ILE A 378 18.42 -13.45 -3.45
N VAL A 379 18.03 -12.38 -4.14
CA VAL A 379 17.77 -12.42 -5.58
C VAL A 379 18.51 -11.33 -6.32
N ARG A 380 18.76 -11.59 -7.61
CA ARG A 380 19.21 -10.63 -8.62
C ARG A 380 18.13 -10.47 -9.68
N GLY A 381 17.72 -9.24 -9.94
CA GLY A 381 16.79 -8.93 -11.03
C GLY A 381 17.36 -9.22 -12.41
N ARG A 382 16.51 -9.71 -13.32
CA ARG A 382 16.85 -9.97 -14.73
C ARG A 382 16.48 -8.81 -15.65
N GLY A 383 15.75 -7.82 -15.16
CA GLY A 383 15.32 -6.66 -15.96
C GLY A 383 14.20 -6.96 -16.95
N GLU A 384 13.37 -7.96 -16.67
CA GLU A 384 12.28 -8.38 -17.56
C GLU A 384 11.30 -7.23 -17.84
N ALA A 385 11.18 -6.85 -19.11
CA ALA A 385 10.40 -5.69 -19.52
C ALA A 385 8.90 -5.89 -19.31
N THR A 386 8.39 -7.12 -19.48
CA THR A 386 6.97 -7.43 -19.31
C THR A 386 6.50 -7.31 -17.86
N SER A 387 7.40 -7.40 -16.88
CA SER A 387 7.12 -7.14 -15.47
C SER A 387 7.40 -5.70 -15.04
N LEU A 388 7.73 -4.80 -15.99
CA LEU A 388 8.26 -3.47 -15.71
C LEU A 388 9.48 -3.54 -14.79
N ALA A 389 10.38 -4.48 -15.07
CA ALA A 389 11.56 -4.78 -14.28
C ALA A 389 11.23 -4.91 -12.79
N SER A 390 10.22 -5.73 -12.47
CA SER A 390 9.73 -5.96 -11.11
C SER A 390 9.60 -7.45 -10.80
N ALA A 391 9.58 -7.78 -9.51
CA ALA A 391 9.38 -9.12 -8.98
C ALA A 391 8.45 -9.09 -7.76
N SER A 392 8.07 -10.28 -7.29
CA SER A 392 7.30 -10.47 -6.06
C SER A 392 8.04 -9.86 -4.85
N HIS A 393 7.30 -9.45 -3.82
CA HIS A 393 7.90 -8.90 -2.60
C HIS A 393 7.97 -9.89 -1.44
N GLY A 394 7.27 -11.01 -1.55
CA GLY A 394 7.30 -12.07 -0.55
C GLY A 394 6.45 -13.27 -0.99
N ALA A 395 5.95 -14.03 -0.02
CA ALA A 395 5.02 -15.14 -0.28
C ALA A 395 3.60 -14.66 -0.62
N GLY A 396 3.19 -13.50 -0.10
CA GLY A 396 1.80 -13.05 -0.19
C GLY A 396 0.86 -13.84 0.72
N ARG A 397 -0.29 -13.27 1.03
CA ARG A 397 -1.26 -13.90 1.95
C ARG A 397 -2.13 -14.92 1.22
N ALA A 398 -2.31 -16.09 1.81
CA ALA A 398 -3.28 -17.09 1.37
C ALA A 398 -4.65 -16.88 2.04
N MET A 399 -4.69 -16.18 3.17
CA MET A 399 -5.91 -15.85 3.90
C MET A 399 -5.86 -14.47 4.56
N SER A 400 -7.03 -13.86 4.76
CA SER A 400 -7.13 -12.57 5.45
C SER A 400 -6.72 -12.68 6.92
N ARG A 401 -6.31 -11.56 7.54
CA ARG A 401 -5.98 -11.53 8.97
C ARG A 401 -7.14 -11.97 9.86
N THR A 402 -8.36 -11.58 9.51
CA THR A 402 -9.58 -11.98 10.21
C THR A 402 -9.79 -13.48 10.14
N ARG A 403 -9.65 -14.05 8.94
CA ARG A 403 -9.79 -15.50 8.71
C ARG A 403 -8.72 -16.28 9.48
N ALA A 404 -7.46 -15.84 9.43
CA ALA A 404 -6.37 -16.45 10.19
C ALA A 404 -6.65 -16.49 11.70
N LYS A 405 -7.16 -15.40 12.29
CA LYS A 405 -7.54 -15.35 13.72
C LYS A 405 -8.71 -16.27 14.08
N GLN A 406 -9.58 -16.57 13.12
CA GLN A 406 -10.75 -17.43 13.33
C GLN A 406 -10.41 -18.91 13.16
N GLU A 407 -9.56 -19.25 12.19
CA GLU A 407 -9.27 -20.64 11.79
C GLU A 407 -8.04 -21.23 12.48
N LEU A 408 -7.04 -20.42 12.85
CA LEU A 408 -5.78 -20.92 13.40
C LEU A 408 -5.77 -20.87 14.93
N GLY A 409 -5.37 -21.97 15.56
CA GLY A 409 -5.22 -22.05 17.01
C GLY A 409 -3.82 -21.66 17.48
N GLU A 410 -3.72 -20.83 18.54
CA GLU A 410 -2.43 -20.39 19.12
C GLU A 410 -1.50 -21.57 19.50
N ALA A 411 -2.07 -22.62 20.11
CA ALA A 411 -1.30 -23.79 20.52
C ALA A 411 -0.73 -24.57 19.33
N GLU A 412 -1.49 -24.66 18.23
CA GLU A 412 -1.05 -25.32 17.00
C GLU A 412 0.03 -24.53 16.30
N VAL A 413 -0.13 -23.20 16.18
CA VAL A 413 0.90 -22.31 15.62
C VAL A 413 2.19 -22.40 16.45
N ARG A 414 2.08 -22.40 17.78
CA ARG A 414 3.26 -22.55 18.66
C ARG A 414 3.96 -23.89 18.46
N ARG A 415 3.22 -24.99 18.36
CA ARG A 415 3.78 -26.32 18.08
C ARG A 415 4.48 -26.35 16.73
N TYR A 416 3.84 -25.80 15.69
CA TYR A 416 4.42 -25.71 14.34
C TYR A 416 5.73 -24.92 14.33
N LEU A 417 5.81 -23.78 15.04
CA LEU A 417 7.04 -23.00 15.19
C LEU A 417 8.13 -23.78 15.93
N GLN A 418 7.78 -24.53 16.98
CA GLN A 418 8.73 -25.37 17.73
C GLN A 418 9.30 -26.50 16.88
N GLU A 419 8.48 -27.17 16.07
CA GLU A 419 8.90 -28.21 15.12
C GLU A 419 9.93 -27.68 14.11
N HIS A 420 9.79 -26.41 13.70
CA HIS A 420 10.71 -25.71 12.80
C HIS A 420 11.86 -24.99 13.55
N ARG A 421 11.95 -25.16 14.88
CA ARG A 421 12.98 -24.53 15.74
C ARG A 421 13.01 -23.00 15.62
N ILE A 422 11.84 -22.38 15.52
CA ILE A 422 11.69 -20.93 15.50
C ILE A 422 11.38 -20.41 16.89
N GLU A 423 12.20 -19.48 17.36
CA GLU A 423 11.91 -18.69 18.56
C GLU A 423 11.18 -17.40 18.17
N LEU A 424 9.88 -17.35 18.47
CA LEU A 424 9.06 -16.17 18.24
C LEU A 424 8.94 -15.30 19.50
N ILE A 425 9.13 -13.99 19.33
CA ILE A 425 8.98 -12.95 20.35
C ILE A 425 7.87 -11.99 19.90
N GLY A 426 6.74 -12.01 20.61
CA GLY A 426 5.51 -11.32 20.18
C GLY A 426 4.81 -12.10 19.07
N GLY A 427 4.24 -11.38 18.11
CA GLY A 427 3.57 -11.96 16.95
C GLY A 427 2.13 -12.39 17.24
N GLY A 428 1.23 -12.07 16.33
CA GLY A 428 -0.16 -12.51 16.36
C GLY A 428 -0.37 -13.76 15.51
N VAL A 429 -1.43 -14.50 15.80
CA VAL A 429 -1.87 -15.66 15.00
C VAL A 429 -2.19 -15.27 13.55
N ASP A 430 -2.54 -14.01 13.30
CA ASP A 430 -2.75 -13.47 11.96
C ASP A 430 -1.50 -13.41 11.09
N GLU A 431 -0.32 -13.56 11.68
CA GLU A 431 0.95 -13.60 10.96
C GLU A 431 1.58 -15.01 10.98
N ALA A 432 0.84 -16.03 11.41
CA ALA A 432 1.29 -17.42 11.40
C ALA A 432 1.72 -17.88 9.98
N PRO A 433 2.72 -18.77 9.85
CA PRO A 433 3.21 -19.26 8.55
C PRO A 433 2.11 -19.78 7.62
N GLN A 434 1.10 -20.46 8.18
CA GLN A 434 -0.04 -21.01 7.45
C GLN A 434 -0.93 -19.95 6.80
N ALA A 435 -0.81 -18.68 7.20
CA ALA A 435 -1.58 -17.59 6.62
C ALA A 435 -1.01 -17.09 5.27
N TYR A 436 0.18 -17.57 4.90
CA TYR A 436 0.93 -17.18 3.71
C TYR A 436 0.90 -18.27 2.65
N LYS A 437 1.11 -17.88 1.38
CA LYS A 437 1.26 -18.86 0.28
C LYS A 437 2.59 -19.60 0.42
N ASP A 438 2.75 -20.69 -0.33
CA ASP A 438 4.04 -21.35 -0.45
C ASP A 438 5.02 -20.47 -1.24
N ILE A 439 6.09 -20.02 -0.58
CA ILE A 439 7.12 -19.18 -1.19
C ILE A 439 7.84 -19.91 -2.33
N HIS A 440 7.99 -21.23 -2.27
CA HIS A 440 8.67 -21.97 -3.34
C HIS A 440 7.86 -21.94 -4.64
N ALA A 441 6.54 -22.06 -4.55
CA ALA A 441 5.64 -21.92 -5.69
C ALA A 441 5.67 -20.51 -6.29
N VAL A 442 5.70 -19.48 -5.43
CA VAL A 442 5.86 -18.08 -5.84
C VAL A 442 7.18 -17.87 -6.58
N MET A 443 8.30 -18.39 -6.06
CA MET A 443 9.61 -18.29 -6.70
C MET A 443 9.68 -19.05 -8.02
N GLN A 444 9.08 -20.24 -8.10
CA GLN A 444 9.00 -21.02 -9.34
C GLN A 444 8.27 -20.26 -10.45
N SER A 445 7.24 -19.48 -10.08
CA SER A 445 6.41 -18.68 -11.00
C SER A 445 7.07 -17.41 -11.53
N GLN A 446 8.30 -17.09 -11.08
CA GLN A 446 9.01 -15.86 -11.47
C GLN A 446 10.50 -16.09 -11.80
N THR A 447 10.85 -17.30 -12.22
CA THR A 447 12.24 -17.65 -12.62
C THR A 447 12.77 -16.84 -13.81
N ASN A 448 11.88 -16.22 -14.60
CA ASN A 448 12.24 -15.27 -15.65
C ASN A 448 12.43 -13.83 -15.14
N LEU A 449 12.02 -13.52 -13.92
CA LEU A 449 12.13 -12.17 -13.34
C LEU A 449 13.42 -12.00 -12.52
N VAL A 450 13.85 -13.08 -11.85
CA VAL A 450 14.97 -13.06 -10.91
C VAL A 450 15.82 -14.33 -10.97
N ASP A 451 17.11 -14.19 -10.68
CA ASP A 451 18.01 -15.30 -10.35
C ASP A 451 18.17 -15.39 -8.82
N VAL A 452 18.20 -16.60 -8.27
CA VAL A 452 18.43 -16.82 -6.83
C VAL A 452 19.93 -16.91 -6.55
N LEU A 453 20.44 -16.01 -5.71
CA LEU A 453 21.84 -15.96 -5.29
C LEU A 453 22.09 -16.70 -3.97
N GLY A 454 21.04 -16.82 -3.16
CA GLY A 454 21.13 -17.38 -1.82
C GLY A 454 19.80 -17.39 -1.09
N THR A 455 19.82 -17.82 0.16
CA THR A 455 18.64 -17.90 1.02
C THR A 455 18.89 -17.30 2.38
N PHE A 456 17.81 -16.88 3.06
CA PHE A 456 17.78 -16.51 4.45
C PHE A 456 16.78 -17.41 5.18
N THR A 457 17.24 -18.20 6.15
CA THR A 457 16.35 -19.07 6.95
C THR A 457 16.19 -18.49 8.36
N PRO A 458 14.97 -18.07 8.77
CA PRO A 458 14.74 -17.50 10.09
C PRO A 458 15.03 -18.48 11.23
N ARG A 459 15.37 -17.93 12.40
CA ARG A 459 15.58 -18.69 13.65
C ARG A 459 15.02 -17.98 14.88
N ILE A 460 15.24 -16.67 15.00
CA ILE A 460 14.73 -15.86 16.10
C ILE A 460 13.99 -14.69 15.49
N VAL A 461 12.67 -14.65 15.66
CA VAL A 461 11.79 -13.66 15.03
C VAL A 461 11.22 -12.77 16.11
N ARG A 462 11.39 -11.45 15.97
CA ARG A 462 10.71 -10.47 16.82
C ARG A 462 9.70 -9.67 16.02
N MET A 463 8.48 -9.61 16.54
CA MET A 463 7.37 -8.83 16.00
C MET A 463 6.73 -7.98 17.11
N ASP A 464 5.69 -7.22 16.75
CA ASP A 464 4.86 -6.51 17.72
C ASP A 464 3.97 -7.47 18.54
N GLY A 465 3.50 -7.01 19.70
CA GLY A 465 2.66 -7.81 20.62
C GLY A 465 3.44 -8.66 21.64
N ALA A 466 4.74 -8.39 21.80
CA ALA A 466 5.61 -9.01 22.81
C ALA A 466 5.46 -8.37 24.21
#